data_AF-A0A1H8TE25-F1
#
_entry.id   AF-A0A1H8TE25-F1
#
_cell.length_a   1.000
_cell.length_b   1.000
_cell.length_c   1.000
_cell.angle_alpha   90.00
_cell.angle_beta   90.00
_cell.angle_gamma   90.00
#
_symmetry.space_group_name_H-M   'P 1'
#
loop_
_entity.id
_entity.type
_entity.pdbx_description
1 polymer ?
#
loop_
_entity_poly.entity_id
_entity_poly.type
_entity_poly.pdbx_seq_one_letter_code
_entity_poly.pdbx_strand_id
1 'polypeptide(L)'
;MDKILVLVRHGKAQTRNQDIPDEQRELTEAGRRALRAHMPLVARRLDFEGVVLEPAQIWTSPAERAVGTAEELLASLQNEGLPIEPEMRPCTSLLGQNEDMFLEELRNTSSRVVYAVGHNPMIEDIAERLTGVHLPFATGGMAAIRISWSAHAAVEQEPDTRLLWFVQGPEAKRWKTLIEMEHKLKSANETVHKRLISFLADPSDVETMHKFRVSIRTFRSLLAFVRPFQKKGQNASMQDDLREVVRLTSRLRELDVLYAELAEQEGIDQGLLSAVNIQRNDERGRVYRQLHGKKVRKRLSRVSAEVNRIEWKRQYSWGGLPAGIVQKRFNGMVSDIYARLGALHIEDAEETHTVRKRAKRVRYAATQFADMLTADAADVSVAMEEVQDSLGALCDARVNVEIVDDFPVVGLSESALRDLMEFYEKNRRFVLASTGGIEDAPRG
;
A
#
# COMPACT_ATOMS: atom_id res chain seq x y z
N MET A 1 -11.30 14.31 48.50
CA MET A 1 -11.91 14.80 47.25
C MET A 1 -11.70 13.74 46.18
N ASP A 2 -12.70 13.51 45.33
CA ASP A 2 -12.62 12.47 44.30
C ASP A 2 -11.95 13.02 43.03
N LYS A 3 -10.91 12.33 42.58
CA LYS A 3 -10.23 12.59 41.30
C LYS A 3 -10.31 11.38 40.38
N ILE A 4 -10.20 11.63 39.08
CA ILE A 4 -10.07 10.62 38.05
C ILE A 4 -8.66 10.72 37.47
N LEU A 5 -7.90 9.65 37.63
CA LEU A 5 -6.60 9.48 36.99
C LEU A 5 -6.78 8.58 35.77
N VAL A 6 -6.41 9.09 34.59
CA VAL A 6 -6.30 8.29 33.37
C VAL A 6 -4.83 8.03 33.09
N LEU A 7 -4.36 6.84 33.42
CA LEU A 7 -3.01 6.39 33.11
C LEU A 7 -2.94 6.03 31.63
N VAL A 8 -1.88 6.47 30.94
CA VAL A 8 -1.64 6.23 29.52
C VAL A 8 -0.20 5.78 29.31
N ARG A 9 -0.02 4.56 28.81
CA ARG A 9 1.30 4.15 28.30
C ARG A 9 1.54 4.81 26.95
N HIS A 10 2.74 5.37 26.74
CA HIS A 10 3.10 5.95 25.44
C HIS A 10 2.85 5.01 24.24
N GLY A 11 2.58 5.58 23.08
CA GLY A 11 2.39 4.86 21.82
C GLY A 11 3.66 4.18 21.30
N LYS A 12 3.51 3.45 20.19
CA LYS A 12 4.63 2.71 19.58
C LYS A 12 5.73 3.65 19.07
N ALA A 13 6.86 3.65 19.77
CA ALA A 13 8.05 4.44 19.44
C ALA A 13 8.99 3.71 18.47
N GLN A 14 9.87 4.48 17.83
CA GLN A 14 10.99 3.99 17.00
C GLN A 14 11.81 2.95 17.76
N THR A 15 12.41 1.98 17.07
CA THR A 15 13.33 1.02 17.72
C THR A 15 14.55 1.74 18.30
N ARG A 16 15.16 1.16 19.33
CA ARG A 16 16.42 1.69 19.84
C ARG A 16 17.48 1.68 18.74
N ASN A 17 18.16 2.80 18.57
CA ASN A 17 19.32 2.95 17.70
C ASN A 17 20.46 3.55 18.54
N GLN A 18 21.72 3.20 18.24
CA GLN A 18 22.88 3.73 18.97
C GLN A 18 23.05 5.25 18.77
N ASP A 19 22.53 5.79 17.67
CA ASP A 19 22.68 7.21 17.31
C ASP A 19 21.67 8.15 18.00
N ILE A 20 20.61 7.62 18.62
CA ILE A 20 19.52 8.42 19.20
C ILE A 20 19.35 8.05 20.69
N PRO A 21 19.52 9.00 21.62
CA PRO A 21 19.22 8.81 23.04
C PRO A 21 17.80 8.26 23.25
N ASP A 22 17.60 7.38 24.24
CA ASP A 22 16.30 6.69 24.41
C ASP A 22 15.13 7.66 24.61
N GLU A 23 15.37 8.77 25.31
CA GLU A 23 14.39 9.83 25.57
C GLU A 23 13.97 10.61 24.31
N GLN A 24 14.87 10.70 23.32
CA GLN A 24 14.64 11.39 22.05
C GLN A 24 13.95 10.50 21.01
N ARG A 25 13.65 9.24 21.35
CA ARG A 25 12.93 8.34 20.44
C ARG A 25 11.50 8.82 20.28
N GLU A 26 11.16 9.21 19.06
CA GLU A 26 9.82 9.63 18.69
C GLU A 26 8.85 8.45 18.49
N LEU A 27 7.56 8.77 18.39
CA LEU A 27 6.55 7.84 17.89
C LEU A 27 6.84 7.45 16.44
N THR A 28 6.63 6.17 16.11
CA THR A 28 6.59 5.76 14.70
C THR A 28 5.37 6.36 14.00
N GLU A 29 5.44 6.58 12.69
CA GLU A 29 4.28 7.02 11.90
C GLU A 29 3.09 6.07 12.09
N ALA A 30 3.35 4.76 12.09
CA ALA A 30 2.34 3.74 12.38
C ALA A 30 1.73 3.86 13.78
N GLY A 31 2.56 4.15 14.80
CA GLY A 31 2.13 4.41 16.16
C GLY A 31 1.23 5.64 16.26
N ARG A 32 1.63 6.76 15.64
CA ARG A 32 0.85 8.00 15.63
C ARG A 32 -0.50 7.81 14.93
N ARG A 33 -0.54 7.15 13.76
CA ARG A 33 -1.81 6.82 13.07
C ARG A 33 -2.70 5.87 13.89
N ALA A 34 -2.10 4.90 14.58
CA ALA A 34 -2.82 3.98 15.45
C ALA A 34 -3.48 4.68 16.64
N LEU A 35 -2.76 5.60 17.29
CA LEU A 35 -3.30 6.43 18.38
C LEU A 35 -4.47 7.29 17.91
N ARG A 36 -4.31 8.02 16.79
CA ARG A 36 -5.38 8.85 16.19
C ARG A 36 -6.67 8.10 15.92
N ALA A 37 -6.56 6.83 15.52
CA ALA A 37 -7.72 5.98 15.27
C ALA A 37 -8.34 5.42 16.55
N HIS A 38 -7.55 5.24 17.62
CA HIS A 38 -7.98 4.59 18.86
C HIS A 38 -8.53 5.58 19.89
N MET A 39 -7.85 6.71 20.09
CA MET A 39 -8.12 7.68 21.16
C MET A 39 -9.56 8.25 21.15
N PRO A 40 -10.18 8.58 20.01
CA PRO A 40 -11.57 9.06 19.99
C PRO A 40 -12.57 8.06 20.61
N LEU A 41 -12.31 6.75 20.47
CA LEU A 41 -13.16 5.70 21.03
C LEU A 41 -13.02 5.59 22.56
N VAL A 42 -11.85 5.97 23.09
CA VAL A 42 -11.56 5.93 24.53
C VAL A 42 -12.03 7.22 25.21
N ALA A 43 -11.80 8.37 24.58
CA ALA A 43 -12.20 9.69 25.06
C ALA A 43 -13.68 9.76 25.45
N ARG A 44 -14.56 9.13 24.66
CA ARG A 44 -16.02 9.09 24.93
C ARG A 44 -16.42 8.29 26.18
N ARG A 45 -15.52 7.50 26.77
CA ARG A 45 -15.86 6.63 27.92
C ARG A 45 -15.97 7.34 29.25
N LEU A 46 -15.46 8.57 29.38
CA LEU A 46 -15.53 9.33 30.65
C LEU A 46 -16.86 10.05 30.86
N ASP A 47 -17.71 10.13 29.84
CA ASP A 47 -19.01 10.81 29.89
C ASP A 47 -20.09 10.02 30.68
N PHE A 48 -19.82 8.75 31.02
CA PHE A 48 -20.83 7.80 31.50
C PHE A 48 -21.23 7.89 32.99
N GLU A 49 -20.63 8.80 33.78
CA GLU A 49 -20.90 8.86 35.23
C GLU A 49 -21.46 10.20 35.73
N GLY A 50 -21.88 11.10 34.85
CA GLY A 50 -22.49 12.37 35.27
C GLY A 50 -21.51 13.31 36.00
N VAL A 51 -20.21 13.10 35.82
CA VAL A 51 -19.16 13.99 36.33
C VAL A 51 -19.21 15.28 35.53
N VAL A 52 -19.50 16.40 36.19
CA VAL A 52 -19.34 17.74 35.60
C VAL A 52 -17.88 17.86 35.17
N LEU A 53 -17.65 17.96 33.86
CA LEU A 53 -16.31 17.98 33.29
C LEU A 53 -15.67 19.35 33.56
N GLU A 54 -15.00 19.50 34.70
CA GLU A 54 -13.97 20.52 34.86
C GLU A 54 -12.85 20.27 33.83
N PRO A 55 -12.11 21.32 33.40
CA PRO A 55 -10.98 21.15 32.49
C PRO A 55 -9.99 20.11 33.02
N ALA A 56 -9.84 19.02 32.26
CA ALA A 56 -8.87 17.99 32.59
C ALA A 56 -7.44 18.50 32.30
N GLN A 57 -6.46 18.00 33.05
CA GLN A 57 -5.04 18.24 32.80
C GLN A 57 -4.40 17.06 32.07
N ILE A 58 -3.43 17.34 31.20
CA ILE A 58 -2.56 16.32 30.61
C ILE A 58 -1.17 16.47 31.22
N TRP A 59 -0.73 15.44 31.92
CA TRP A 59 0.60 15.31 32.47
C TRP A 59 1.40 14.36 31.59
N THR A 60 2.62 14.72 31.22
CA THR A 60 3.44 13.90 30.34
C THR A 60 4.86 13.77 30.87
N SER A 61 5.42 12.57 30.75
CA SER A 61 6.88 12.41 30.79
C SER A 61 7.51 13.30 29.69
N PRO A 62 8.63 13.99 29.97
CA PRO A 62 9.35 14.79 28.97
C PRO A 62 9.96 14.00 27.81
N ALA A 63 9.95 12.66 27.82
CA ALA A 63 10.44 11.87 26.68
C ALA A 63 9.58 12.08 25.42
N GLU A 64 10.20 12.21 24.25
CA GLU A 64 9.56 12.59 22.99
C GLU A 64 8.37 11.70 22.60
N ARG A 65 8.48 10.37 22.82
CA ARG A 65 7.36 9.43 22.60
C ARG A 65 6.16 9.67 23.51
N ALA A 66 6.39 10.10 24.75
CA ALA A 66 5.32 10.39 25.70
C ALA A 66 4.67 11.73 25.35
N VAL A 67 5.48 12.76 25.09
CA VAL A 67 5.01 14.06 24.58
C VAL A 67 4.19 13.88 23.31
N GLY A 68 4.70 13.16 22.31
CA GLY A 68 3.96 12.88 21.09
C GLY A 68 2.68 12.05 21.29
N THR A 69 2.58 11.25 22.36
CA THR A 69 1.33 10.56 22.72
C THR A 69 0.36 11.53 23.37
N ALA A 70 0.84 12.41 24.24
CA ALA A 70 0.07 13.46 24.90
C ALA A 70 -0.50 14.46 23.88
N GLU A 71 0.26 14.83 22.85
CA GLU A 71 -0.21 15.66 21.73
C GLU A 71 -1.40 15.03 21.00
N GLU A 72 -1.30 13.74 20.66
CA GLU A 72 -2.39 13.02 19.97
C GLU A 72 -3.62 12.89 20.87
N LEU A 73 -3.40 12.71 22.17
CA LEU A 73 -4.48 12.68 23.17
C LEU A 73 -5.17 14.04 23.24
N LEU A 74 -4.41 15.13 23.39
CA LEU A 74 -4.93 16.50 23.44
C LEU A 74 -5.78 16.80 22.20
N ALA A 75 -5.24 16.54 21.01
CA ALA A 75 -5.96 16.75 19.75
C ALA A 75 -7.23 15.89 19.68
N SER A 76 -7.19 14.64 20.16
CA SER A 76 -8.37 13.77 20.20
C SER A 76 -9.45 14.29 21.15
N LEU A 77 -9.07 14.72 22.35
CA LEU A 77 -10.01 15.23 23.36
C LEU A 77 -10.67 16.53 22.88
N GLN A 78 -9.90 17.43 22.28
CA GLN A 78 -10.39 18.68 21.68
C GLN A 78 -11.38 18.42 20.54
N ASN A 79 -11.07 17.48 19.65
CA ASN A 79 -11.96 17.12 18.54
C ASN A 79 -13.29 16.51 19.00
N GLU A 80 -13.29 15.82 20.15
CA GLU A 80 -14.51 15.29 20.78
C GLU A 80 -15.24 16.33 21.66
N GLY A 81 -14.70 17.55 21.78
CA GLY A 81 -15.33 18.65 22.52
C GLY A 81 -15.23 18.52 24.04
N LEU A 82 -14.30 17.71 24.56
CA LEU A 82 -14.10 17.55 26.00
C LEU A 82 -13.32 18.75 26.57
N PRO A 83 -13.68 19.27 27.75
CA PRO A 83 -12.98 20.39 28.37
C PRO A 83 -11.61 19.92 28.86
N ILE A 84 -10.56 20.50 28.28
CA ILE A 84 -9.17 20.15 28.53
C ILE A 84 -8.35 21.43 28.59
N GLU A 85 -7.42 21.50 29.55
CA GLU A 85 -6.42 22.58 29.57
C GLU A 85 -5.52 22.47 28.31
N PRO A 86 -5.26 23.58 27.60
CA PRO A 86 -4.48 23.54 26.37
C PRO A 86 -2.99 23.25 26.61
N GLU A 87 -2.49 23.53 27.81
CA GLU A 87 -1.10 23.34 28.18
C GLU A 87 -0.90 21.95 28.81
N MET A 88 0.03 21.18 28.25
CA MET A 88 0.46 19.92 28.83
C MET A 88 1.50 20.20 29.91
N ARG A 89 1.35 19.60 31.09
CA ARG A 89 2.31 19.72 32.20
C ARG A 89 3.41 18.66 32.05
N PRO A 90 4.69 19.03 31.88
CA PRO A 90 5.79 18.09 31.98
C PRO A 90 5.95 17.62 33.43
N CYS A 91 6.04 16.31 33.65
CA CYS A 91 6.19 15.71 34.97
C CYS A 91 7.47 14.87 35.02
N THR A 92 8.47 15.35 35.77
CA THR A 92 9.74 14.63 35.96
C THR A 92 9.55 13.34 36.76
N SER A 93 8.52 13.25 37.61
CA SER A 93 8.09 12.00 38.27
C SER A 93 7.84 10.88 37.28
N LEU A 94 7.17 11.19 36.16
CA LEU A 94 6.85 10.23 35.09
C LEU A 94 8.08 9.74 34.31
N LEU A 95 9.16 10.53 34.26
CA LEU A 95 10.42 10.16 33.62
C LEU A 95 11.33 9.40 34.58
N GLY A 96 11.47 9.90 35.80
CA GLY A 96 12.29 9.32 36.86
C GLY A 96 11.70 8.08 37.51
N GLN A 97 10.48 7.69 37.11
CA GLN A 97 9.77 6.51 37.64
C GLN A 97 9.56 6.58 39.16
N ASN A 98 9.21 7.77 39.67
CA ASN A 98 8.99 8.01 41.09
C ASN A 98 7.48 8.04 41.40
N GLU A 99 6.95 6.91 41.84
CA GLU A 99 5.52 6.74 42.15
C GLU A 99 5.03 7.62 43.31
N ASP A 100 5.81 7.70 44.39
CA ASP A 100 5.42 8.47 45.58
C ASP A 100 5.31 9.96 45.26
N MET A 101 6.31 10.50 44.56
CA MET A 101 6.29 11.88 44.10
C MET A 101 5.11 12.13 43.14
N PHE A 102 4.83 11.19 42.23
CA PHE A 102 3.68 11.30 41.32
C PHE A 102 2.35 11.33 42.07
N LEU A 103 2.15 10.44 43.05
CA LEU A 103 0.92 10.38 43.84
C LEU A 103 0.76 11.60 44.75
N GLU A 104 1.87 12.15 45.26
CA GLU A 104 1.87 13.42 46.01
C GLU A 104 1.47 14.60 45.11
N GLU A 105 2.06 14.71 43.93
CA GLU A 105 1.67 15.70 42.92
C GLU A 105 0.18 15.57 42.58
N LEU A 106 -0.30 14.34 42.36
CA LEU A 106 -1.69 14.03 42.05
C LEU A 106 -2.63 14.35 43.21
N ARG A 107 -2.21 14.17 44.46
CA ARG A 107 -2.99 14.58 45.64
C ARG A 107 -3.12 16.10 45.70
N ASN A 108 -2.04 16.82 45.42
CA ASN A 108 -1.94 18.28 45.59
C ASN A 108 -2.48 19.11 44.42
N THR A 109 -2.70 18.54 43.23
CA THR A 109 -3.30 19.29 42.11
C THR A 109 -4.75 19.73 42.38
N SER A 110 -5.15 20.88 41.86
CA SER A 110 -6.55 21.31 41.89
C SER A 110 -7.42 20.59 40.86
N SER A 111 -6.83 20.02 39.80
CA SER A 111 -7.59 19.36 38.74
C SER A 111 -8.22 18.05 39.23
N ARG A 112 -9.50 17.87 38.89
CA ARG A 112 -10.26 16.65 39.20
C ARG A 112 -9.99 15.52 38.22
N VAL A 113 -9.51 15.81 37.02
CA VAL A 113 -9.26 14.81 35.98
C VAL A 113 -7.86 15.01 35.42
N VAL A 114 -7.02 13.99 35.58
CA VAL A 114 -5.62 14.03 35.11
C VAL A 114 -5.39 12.87 34.16
N TYR A 115 -4.94 13.15 32.94
CA TYR A 115 -4.38 12.17 32.02
C TYR A 115 -2.87 12.14 32.20
N ALA A 116 -2.31 11.03 32.67
CA ALA A 116 -0.87 10.89 32.89
C ALA A 116 -0.25 9.97 31.83
N VAL A 117 0.59 10.53 30.96
CA VAL A 117 1.26 9.84 29.86
C VAL A 117 2.69 9.50 30.25
N GLY A 118 2.98 8.20 30.38
CA GLY A 118 4.26 7.72 30.90
C GLY A 118 4.77 6.45 30.24
N HIS A 119 5.69 5.78 30.93
CA HIS A 119 6.39 4.58 30.49
C HIS A 119 6.12 3.41 31.43
N ASN A 120 6.30 2.19 30.91
CA ASN A 120 6.40 1.02 31.78
C ASN A 120 7.85 0.91 32.29
N PRO A 121 8.07 0.37 33.50
CA PRO A 121 7.07 -0.25 34.39
C PRO A 121 6.16 0.73 35.14
N MET A 122 6.57 1.98 35.40
CA MET A 122 5.83 2.95 36.23
C MET A 122 4.30 3.04 36.00
N ILE A 123 3.81 3.05 34.76
CA ILE A 123 2.37 3.08 34.48
C ILE A 123 1.65 1.83 35.01
N GLU A 124 2.27 0.66 34.86
CA GLU A 124 1.74 -0.61 35.39
C GLU A 124 1.85 -0.64 36.91
N ASP A 125 2.97 -0.17 37.46
CA ASP A 125 3.21 -0.14 38.91
C ASP A 125 2.21 0.77 39.63
N ILE A 126 1.95 1.99 39.13
CA ILE A 126 0.93 2.88 39.69
C ILE A 126 -0.47 2.27 39.57
N ALA A 127 -0.77 1.65 38.43
CA ALA A 127 -2.06 0.99 38.25
C ALA A 127 -2.24 -0.16 39.25
N GLU A 128 -1.21 -0.97 39.47
CA GLU A 128 -1.22 -2.09 40.41
C GLU A 128 -1.32 -1.60 41.86
N ARG A 129 -0.52 -0.60 42.24
CA ARG A 129 -0.57 0.03 43.56
C ARG A 129 -1.95 0.61 43.87
N LEU A 130 -2.57 1.29 42.91
CA LEU A 130 -3.88 1.90 43.11
C LEU A 130 -5.02 0.89 43.03
N THR A 131 -4.92 -0.21 42.28
CA THR A 131 -6.06 -1.12 42.06
C THR A 131 -5.92 -2.47 42.77
N GLY A 132 -4.75 -2.79 43.28
CA GLY A 132 -4.39 -4.10 43.81
C GLY A 132 -4.25 -5.20 42.75
N VAL A 133 -4.28 -4.85 41.46
CA VAL A 133 -4.24 -5.82 40.35
C VAL A 133 -3.25 -5.36 39.28
N HIS A 134 -2.38 -6.28 38.85
CA HIS A 134 -1.49 -6.04 37.73
C HIS A 134 -2.26 -5.92 36.40
N LEU A 135 -2.20 -4.74 35.78
CA LEU A 135 -2.79 -4.48 34.47
C LEU A 135 -1.67 -4.42 33.41
N PRO A 136 -1.63 -5.31 32.40
CA PRO A 136 -0.57 -5.29 31.40
C PRO A 136 -0.88 -4.27 30.29
N PHE A 137 -0.26 -3.10 30.31
CA PHE A 137 -0.52 -2.04 29.33
C PHE A 137 0.25 -2.30 28.03
N ALA A 138 -0.43 -2.60 26.92
CA ALA A 138 0.19 -2.44 25.59
C ALA A 138 0.51 -0.96 25.29
N THR A 139 1.40 -0.68 24.34
CA THR A 139 1.72 0.72 23.95
C THR A 139 0.47 1.47 23.49
N GLY A 140 0.19 2.63 24.07
CA GLY A 140 -1.05 3.38 23.86
C GLY A 140 -2.24 2.89 24.69
N GLY A 141 -2.05 1.93 25.60
CA GLY A 141 -3.07 1.43 26.51
C GLY A 141 -3.41 2.46 27.58
N MET A 142 -4.64 2.40 28.08
CA MET A 142 -5.19 3.40 28.99
C MET A 142 -6.03 2.76 30.09
N ALA A 143 -5.96 3.28 31.31
CA ALA A 143 -6.87 2.91 32.40
C ALA A 143 -7.36 4.16 33.12
N ALA A 144 -8.65 4.22 33.43
CA ALA A 144 -9.20 5.26 34.29
C ALA A 144 -9.48 4.70 35.69
N ILE A 145 -8.99 5.41 36.69
CA ILE A 145 -9.09 5.04 38.10
C ILE A 145 -9.68 6.25 38.83
N ARG A 146 -10.77 6.03 39.57
CA ARG A 146 -11.27 6.99 40.54
C ARG A 146 -10.47 6.83 41.83
N ILE A 147 -10.02 7.94 42.40
CA ILE A 147 -9.24 7.99 43.64
C ILE A 147 -9.92 8.97 44.60
N SER A 148 -10.20 8.49 45.81
CA SER A 148 -10.93 9.19 46.85
C SER A 148 -10.07 9.27 48.11
N TRP A 149 -9.40 10.42 48.30
CA TRP A 149 -8.72 10.72 49.57
C TRP A 149 -9.73 11.19 50.60
N SER A 150 -9.71 10.56 51.78
CA SER A 150 -10.54 10.99 52.90
C SER A 150 -10.03 12.33 53.45
N ALA A 151 -10.94 13.21 53.84
CA ALA A 151 -10.60 14.56 54.32
C ALA A 151 -9.86 14.56 55.68
N HIS A 152 -9.88 13.43 56.39
CA HIS A 152 -9.34 13.28 57.75
C HIS A 152 -8.27 12.16 57.84
N ALA A 153 -7.87 11.58 56.71
CA ALA A 153 -6.77 10.61 56.66
C ALA A 153 -5.45 11.30 57.00
N ALA A 154 -4.66 10.68 57.88
CA ALA A 154 -3.23 10.95 57.97
C ALA A 154 -2.58 10.81 56.58
N VAL A 155 -1.46 11.49 56.33
CA VAL A 155 -0.76 11.46 55.03
C VAL A 155 -0.48 10.01 54.56
N GLU A 156 -0.31 9.09 55.51
CA GLU A 156 0.02 7.68 55.35
C GLU A 156 -1.16 6.74 55.03
N GLN A 157 -2.41 7.22 55.09
CA GLN A 157 -3.57 6.37 54.74
C GLN A 157 -3.75 6.28 53.23
N GLU A 158 -3.78 5.06 52.70
CA GLU A 158 -4.03 4.81 51.27
C GLU A 158 -5.43 5.31 50.87
N PRO A 159 -5.58 5.89 49.66
CA PRO A 159 -6.86 6.37 49.18
C PRO A 159 -7.80 5.19 48.84
N ASP A 160 -9.10 5.42 48.92
CA ASP A 160 -10.07 4.51 48.33
C ASP A 160 -10.03 4.64 46.80
N THR A 161 -10.03 3.53 46.09
CA THR A 161 -9.78 3.49 44.65
C THR A 161 -10.77 2.59 43.92
N ARG A 162 -11.11 2.97 42.69
CA ARG A 162 -11.95 2.17 41.82
C ARG A 162 -11.48 2.25 40.38
N LEU A 163 -11.12 1.11 39.80
CA LEU A 163 -10.91 0.99 38.37
C LEU A 163 -12.26 1.20 37.65
N LEU A 164 -12.34 2.26 36.84
CA LEU A 164 -13.53 2.60 36.05
C LEU A 164 -13.53 1.81 34.74
N TRP A 165 -12.40 1.79 34.04
CA TRP A 165 -12.21 1.02 32.82
C TRP A 165 -10.73 0.83 32.51
N PHE A 166 -10.44 -0.21 31.73
CA PHE A 166 -9.11 -0.49 31.18
C PHE A 166 -9.24 -0.88 29.71
N VAL A 167 -8.40 -0.29 28.86
CA VAL A 167 -8.39 -0.54 27.42
C VAL A 167 -6.97 -0.76 26.92
N GLN A 168 -6.81 -1.81 26.10
CA GLN A 168 -5.52 -2.10 25.49
C GLN A 168 -5.22 -1.13 24.34
N GLY A 169 -3.95 -0.77 24.24
CA GLY A 169 -3.45 0.09 23.18
C GLY A 169 -3.56 -0.54 21.80
N PRO A 170 -3.56 0.26 20.73
CA PRO A 170 -3.76 -0.23 19.38
C PRO A 170 -2.54 -1.00 18.85
N GLU A 171 -2.79 -2.03 18.05
CA GLU A 171 -1.73 -2.80 17.37
C GLU A 171 -1.13 -2.00 16.21
N ALA A 172 -0.14 -1.16 16.49
CA ALA A 172 0.51 -0.27 15.50
C ALA A 172 1.00 -1.00 14.23
N LYS A 173 1.36 -2.30 14.32
CA LYS A 173 1.74 -3.12 13.17
C LYS A 173 0.67 -3.15 12.05
N ARG A 174 -0.60 -2.98 12.39
CA ARG A 174 -1.70 -2.93 11.41
C ARG A 174 -1.66 -1.67 10.55
N TRP A 175 -1.20 -0.53 11.10
CA TRP A 175 -0.98 0.70 10.31
C TRP A 175 0.35 0.68 9.58
N LYS A 176 1.36 -0.02 10.12
CA LYS A 176 2.63 -0.25 9.42
C LYS A 176 2.38 -0.90 8.05
N THR A 177 1.55 -1.94 7.98
CA THR A 177 1.15 -2.57 6.71
C THR A 177 0.53 -1.58 5.72
N LEU A 178 -0.35 -0.69 6.18
CA LEU A 178 -0.94 0.35 5.30
C LEU A 178 0.10 1.34 4.79
N ILE A 179 0.97 1.84 5.66
CA ILE A 179 2.03 2.79 5.33
C ILE A 179 2.99 2.18 4.31
N GLU A 180 3.42 0.94 4.52
CA GLU A 180 4.29 0.26 3.57
C GLU A 180 3.58 0.08 2.21
N MET A 181 2.27 -0.21 2.18
CA MET A 181 1.52 -0.27 0.92
C MET A 181 1.49 1.09 0.21
N GLU A 182 1.26 2.17 0.95
CA GLU A 182 1.34 3.54 0.44
C GLU A 182 2.71 3.83 -0.17
N HIS A 183 3.79 3.44 0.50
CA HIS A 183 5.16 3.63 0.02
C HIS A 183 5.44 2.85 -1.27
N LYS A 184 5.04 1.57 -1.36
CA LYS A 184 5.23 0.79 -2.60
C LYS A 184 4.42 1.38 -3.77
N LEU A 185 3.22 1.89 -3.53
CA LEU A 185 2.40 2.55 -4.55
C LEU A 185 3.00 3.90 -5.00
N LYS A 186 3.52 4.69 -4.07
CA LYS A 186 4.26 5.94 -4.36
C LYS A 186 5.50 5.66 -5.20
N SER A 187 6.32 4.68 -4.81
CA SER A 187 7.52 4.28 -5.55
C SER A 187 7.20 3.77 -6.96
N ALA A 188 6.11 3.01 -7.13
CA ALA A 188 5.66 2.57 -8.44
C ALA A 188 5.23 3.75 -9.33
N ASN A 189 4.54 4.75 -8.78
CA ASN A 189 4.19 5.98 -9.49
C ASN A 189 5.44 6.78 -9.88
N GLU A 190 6.41 6.97 -8.98
CA GLU A 190 7.69 7.62 -9.28
C GLU A 190 8.45 6.91 -10.41
N THR A 191 8.43 5.57 -10.41
CA THR A 191 9.02 4.77 -11.48
C THR A 191 8.33 5.03 -12.83
N VAL A 192 7.00 5.18 -12.86
CA VAL A 192 6.27 5.56 -14.08
C VAL A 192 6.76 6.91 -14.61
N HIS A 193 6.88 7.92 -13.74
CA HIS A 193 7.38 9.24 -14.14
C HIS A 193 8.84 9.19 -14.62
N LYS A 194 9.72 8.49 -13.89
CA LYS A 194 11.11 8.31 -14.29
C LYS A 194 11.24 7.66 -15.67
N ARG A 195 10.46 6.60 -15.94
CA ARG A 195 10.50 5.92 -17.24
C ARG A 195 9.88 6.73 -18.36
N LEU A 196 8.86 7.56 -18.07
CA LEU A 196 8.35 8.52 -19.05
C LEU A 196 9.43 9.53 -19.45
N ILE A 197 10.15 10.10 -18.47
CA ILE A 197 11.24 11.04 -18.74
C ILE A 197 12.32 10.36 -19.59
N SER A 198 12.71 9.12 -19.27
CA SER A 198 13.67 8.36 -20.09
C SER A 198 13.20 8.18 -21.53
N PHE A 199 11.94 7.80 -21.75
CA PHE A 199 11.39 7.67 -23.11
C PHE A 199 11.33 9.01 -23.86
N LEU A 200 10.96 10.10 -23.18
CA LEU A 200 10.93 11.41 -23.84
C LEU A 200 12.34 11.93 -24.17
N ALA A 201 13.36 11.53 -23.42
CA ALA A 201 14.75 11.90 -23.68
C ALA A 201 15.36 11.10 -24.84
N ASP A 202 15.03 9.80 -24.94
CA ASP A 202 15.44 8.94 -26.06
C ASP A 202 14.26 8.08 -26.56
N PRO A 203 13.40 8.65 -27.42
CA PRO A 203 12.27 7.92 -27.97
C PRO A 203 12.69 6.79 -28.92
N SER A 204 13.90 6.88 -29.49
CA SER A 204 14.42 5.92 -30.47
C SER A 204 14.81 4.59 -29.84
N ASP A 205 15.26 4.59 -28.59
CA ASP A 205 15.56 3.37 -27.85
C ASP A 205 14.27 2.61 -27.50
N VAL A 206 14.08 1.44 -28.12
CA VAL A 206 12.94 0.54 -27.89
C VAL A 206 12.81 0.14 -26.41
N GLU A 207 13.92 0.05 -25.69
CA GLU A 207 13.93 -0.31 -24.28
C GLU A 207 13.31 0.77 -23.38
N THR A 208 13.39 2.05 -23.74
CA THR A 208 12.78 3.11 -22.93
C THR A 208 11.25 3.00 -22.95
N MET A 209 10.65 2.74 -24.12
CA MET A 209 9.21 2.48 -24.28
C MET A 209 8.79 1.19 -23.60
N HIS A 210 9.57 0.11 -23.75
CA HIS A 210 9.32 -1.16 -23.07
C HIS A 210 9.28 -0.97 -21.54
N LYS A 211 10.30 -0.36 -20.96
CA LYS A 211 10.40 -0.10 -19.51
C LYS A 211 9.28 0.81 -18.99
N PHE A 212 8.86 1.81 -19.77
CA PHE A 212 7.71 2.66 -19.43
C PHE A 212 6.39 1.88 -19.41
N ARG A 213 6.13 1.03 -20.41
CA ARG A 213 4.94 0.16 -20.43
C ARG A 213 4.95 -0.85 -19.28
N VAL A 214 6.12 -1.43 -18.99
CA VAL A 214 6.30 -2.34 -17.85
C VAL A 214 5.98 -1.63 -16.53
N SER A 215 6.50 -0.43 -16.29
CA SER A 215 6.26 0.29 -15.03
C SER A 215 4.78 0.61 -14.80
N ILE A 216 4.04 1.02 -15.84
CA ILE A 216 2.60 1.24 -15.71
C ILE A 216 1.87 -0.07 -15.42
N ARG A 217 2.22 -1.17 -16.11
CA ARG A 217 1.62 -2.48 -15.88
C ARG A 217 1.88 -2.98 -14.44
N THR A 218 3.10 -2.82 -13.92
CA THR A 218 3.44 -3.13 -12.53
C THR A 218 2.57 -2.30 -11.59
N PHE A 219 2.52 -0.97 -11.79
CA PHE A 219 1.74 -0.11 -10.91
C PHE A 219 0.24 -0.42 -10.91
N ARG A 220 -0.34 -0.67 -12.09
CA ARG A 220 -1.73 -1.16 -12.22
C ARG A 220 -1.95 -2.49 -11.50
N SER A 221 -0.95 -3.36 -11.45
CA SER A 221 -1.04 -4.65 -10.76
C SER A 221 -1.07 -4.45 -9.25
N LEU A 222 -0.25 -3.54 -8.71
CA LEU A 222 -0.29 -3.16 -7.29
C LEU A 222 -1.63 -2.51 -6.92
N LEU A 223 -2.15 -1.61 -7.75
CA LEU A 223 -3.48 -1.04 -7.56
C LEU A 223 -4.57 -2.10 -7.59
N ALA A 224 -4.46 -3.10 -8.47
CA ALA A 224 -5.42 -4.21 -8.52
C ALA A 224 -5.31 -5.07 -7.25
N PHE A 225 -4.09 -5.27 -6.73
CA PHE A 225 -3.86 -5.92 -5.45
C PHE A 225 -4.50 -5.12 -4.31
N VAL A 226 -4.27 -3.82 -4.14
CA VAL A 226 -4.86 -3.10 -2.98
C VAL A 226 -6.35 -2.77 -3.10
N ARG A 227 -6.98 -3.02 -4.26
CA ARG A 227 -8.38 -2.67 -4.58
C ARG A 227 -9.42 -3.02 -3.49
N PRO A 228 -9.40 -4.19 -2.81
CA PRO A 228 -10.41 -4.49 -1.80
C PRO A 228 -10.25 -3.69 -0.51
N PHE A 229 -9.08 -3.11 -0.28
CA PHE A 229 -8.76 -2.33 0.92
C PHE A 229 -9.00 -0.83 0.70
N GLN A 230 -8.84 -0.37 -0.54
CA GLN A 230 -8.99 1.03 -0.95
C GLN A 230 -10.45 1.41 -1.28
N LYS A 231 -10.78 2.70 -1.23
CA LYS A 231 -12.01 3.26 -1.80
C LYS A 231 -12.09 2.96 -3.31
N LYS A 232 -13.25 2.43 -3.72
CA LYS A 232 -13.48 1.95 -5.10
C LYS A 232 -13.29 3.05 -6.16
N GLY A 233 -13.78 4.27 -5.88
CA GLY A 233 -13.70 5.39 -6.82
C GLY A 233 -12.27 5.80 -7.13
N GLN A 234 -11.47 6.06 -6.09
CA GLN A 234 -10.05 6.42 -6.22
C GLN A 234 -9.24 5.33 -6.94
N ASN A 235 -9.42 4.06 -6.55
CA ASN A 235 -8.73 2.95 -7.22
C ASN A 235 -9.07 2.86 -8.71
N ALA A 236 -10.36 2.98 -9.06
CA ALA A 236 -10.83 2.92 -10.44
C ALA A 236 -10.30 4.10 -11.27
N SER A 237 -10.31 5.32 -10.72
CA SER A 237 -9.77 6.53 -11.35
C SER A 237 -8.31 6.34 -11.78
N MET A 238 -7.44 5.92 -10.84
CA MET A 238 -6.03 5.65 -11.16
C MET A 238 -5.86 4.52 -12.18
N GLN A 239 -6.61 3.43 -12.03
CA GLN A 239 -6.58 2.31 -12.97
C GLN A 239 -6.96 2.73 -14.39
N ASP A 240 -7.95 3.59 -14.54
CA ASP A 240 -8.42 4.01 -15.86
C ASP A 240 -7.44 5.02 -16.48
N ASP A 241 -6.90 5.96 -15.72
CA ASP A 241 -5.88 6.88 -16.22
C ASP A 241 -4.63 6.17 -16.73
N LEU A 242 -4.11 5.23 -15.94
CA LEU A 242 -2.97 4.42 -16.35
C LEU A 242 -3.32 3.54 -17.56
N ARG A 243 -4.59 3.16 -17.76
CA ARG A 243 -5.02 2.33 -18.90
C ARG A 243 -4.93 3.12 -20.17
N GLU A 244 -5.49 4.32 -20.12
CA GLU A 244 -5.54 5.23 -21.23
C GLU A 244 -4.13 5.60 -21.68
N VAL A 245 -3.19 5.83 -20.76
CA VAL A 245 -1.78 6.10 -21.14
C VAL A 245 -1.13 4.91 -21.85
N VAL A 246 -1.30 3.69 -21.37
CA VAL A 246 -0.71 2.49 -22.01
C VAL A 246 -1.36 2.18 -23.37
N ARG A 247 -2.67 2.41 -23.51
CA ARG A 247 -3.38 2.22 -24.77
C ARG A 247 -2.82 3.08 -25.90
N LEU A 248 -2.39 4.31 -25.59
CA LEU A 248 -1.74 5.19 -26.57
C LEU A 248 -0.44 4.60 -27.12
N THR A 249 0.20 3.66 -26.43
CA THR A 249 1.52 3.11 -26.82
C THR A 249 1.44 1.67 -27.35
N SER A 250 0.23 1.10 -27.49
CA SER A 250 0.06 -0.29 -27.91
C SER A 250 0.58 -0.53 -29.32
N ARG A 251 0.14 0.27 -30.31
CA ARG A 251 0.56 0.10 -31.70
C ARG A 251 2.06 0.26 -31.90
N LEU A 252 2.69 1.21 -31.22
CA LEU A 252 4.15 1.35 -31.27
C LEU A 252 4.86 0.09 -30.76
N ARG A 253 4.41 -0.47 -29.63
CA ARG A 253 5.03 -1.69 -29.09
C ARG A 253 4.83 -2.91 -30.00
N GLU A 254 3.66 -3.01 -30.64
CA GLU A 254 3.36 -4.03 -31.63
C GLU A 254 4.33 -3.93 -32.83
N LEU A 255 4.54 -2.73 -33.37
CA LEU A 255 5.49 -2.48 -34.45
C LEU A 255 6.97 -2.69 -34.03
N ASP A 256 7.33 -2.36 -32.78
CA ASP A 256 8.67 -2.63 -32.24
C ASP A 256 8.97 -4.13 -32.21
N VAL A 257 7.99 -4.96 -31.80
CA VAL A 257 8.12 -6.42 -31.76
C VAL A 257 8.18 -7.00 -33.18
N LEU A 258 7.26 -6.59 -34.07
CA LEU A 258 7.26 -7.04 -35.47
C LEU A 258 8.60 -6.74 -36.16
N TYR A 259 9.10 -5.51 -36.02
CA TYR A 259 10.38 -5.14 -36.63
C TYR A 259 11.53 -5.99 -36.11
N ALA A 260 11.59 -6.25 -34.79
CA ALA A 260 12.64 -7.05 -34.20
C ALA A 260 12.63 -8.48 -34.73
N GLU A 261 11.46 -9.13 -34.79
CA GLU A 261 11.34 -10.50 -35.30
C GLU A 261 11.68 -10.61 -36.79
N LEU A 262 11.25 -9.65 -37.62
CA LEU A 262 11.60 -9.65 -39.05
C LEU A 262 13.09 -9.37 -39.28
N ALA A 263 13.70 -8.49 -38.49
CA ALA A 263 15.11 -8.14 -38.63
C ALA A 263 16.05 -9.29 -38.25
N GLU A 264 15.57 -10.26 -37.47
CA GLU A 264 16.30 -11.49 -37.13
C GLU A 264 16.22 -12.56 -38.23
N GLN A 265 15.33 -12.42 -39.22
CA GLN A 265 15.21 -13.38 -40.32
C GLN A 265 16.32 -13.16 -41.37
N GLU A 266 17.09 -14.22 -41.64
CA GLU A 266 18.10 -14.21 -42.69
C GLU A 266 17.45 -14.10 -44.08
N GLY A 267 17.99 -13.22 -44.93
CA GLY A 267 17.52 -13.05 -46.31
C GLY A 267 16.24 -12.23 -46.48
N ILE A 268 15.73 -11.63 -45.41
CA ILE A 268 14.53 -10.79 -45.41
C ILE A 268 14.63 -9.62 -46.41
N ASP A 269 13.56 -9.39 -47.16
CA ASP A 269 13.45 -8.29 -48.11
C ASP A 269 13.61 -6.94 -47.39
N GLN A 270 14.61 -6.17 -47.80
CA GLN A 270 14.93 -4.88 -47.18
C GLN A 270 13.85 -3.82 -47.41
N GLY A 271 13.05 -3.96 -48.46
CA GLY A 271 11.85 -3.16 -48.69
C GLY A 271 10.77 -3.39 -47.65
N LEU A 272 10.55 -4.65 -47.24
CA LEU A 272 9.63 -4.98 -46.14
C LEU A 272 10.11 -4.37 -44.81
N LEU A 273 11.39 -4.59 -44.44
CA LEU A 273 11.96 -4.00 -43.23
C LEU A 273 11.87 -2.47 -43.23
N SER A 274 12.15 -1.84 -44.37
CA SER A 274 12.02 -0.40 -44.55
C SER A 274 10.57 0.07 -44.36
N ALA A 275 9.59 -0.62 -44.95
CA ALA A 275 8.17 -0.29 -44.80
C ALA A 275 7.68 -0.38 -43.34
N VAL A 276 8.08 -1.44 -42.62
CA VAL A 276 7.78 -1.59 -41.18
C VAL A 276 8.47 -0.50 -40.37
N ASN A 277 9.73 -0.18 -40.66
CA ASN A 277 10.46 0.88 -39.97
C ASN A 277 9.84 2.26 -40.17
N ILE A 278 9.35 2.58 -41.37
CA ILE A 278 8.66 3.85 -41.66
C ILE A 278 7.42 3.98 -40.77
N GLN A 279 6.54 2.96 -40.77
CA GLN A 279 5.35 2.96 -39.91
C GLN A 279 5.71 3.06 -38.43
N ARG A 280 6.73 2.32 -37.98
CA ARG A 280 7.22 2.38 -36.60
C ARG A 280 7.69 3.78 -36.22
N ASN A 281 8.43 4.46 -37.10
CA ASN A 281 8.94 5.80 -36.86
C ASN A 281 7.82 6.85 -36.84
N ASP A 282 6.84 6.73 -37.74
CA ASP A 282 5.67 7.59 -37.77
C ASP A 282 4.82 7.45 -36.51
N GLU A 283 4.53 6.21 -36.10
CA GLU A 283 3.79 5.92 -34.88
C GLU A 283 4.58 6.38 -33.65
N ARG A 284 5.90 6.20 -33.62
CA ARG A 284 6.76 6.74 -32.56
C ARG A 284 6.62 8.26 -32.45
N GLY A 285 6.63 8.98 -33.57
CA GLY A 285 6.40 10.43 -33.60
C GLY A 285 5.01 10.81 -33.04
N ARG A 286 3.97 10.03 -33.38
CA ARG A 286 2.61 10.21 -32.85
C ARG A 286 2.56 9.99 -31.33
N VAL A 287 3.11 8.87 -30.85
CA VAL A 287 3.17 8.51 -29.42
C VAL A 287 3.96 9.57 -28.64
N TYR A 288 5.11 10.01 -29.15
CA TYR A 288 5.91 11.07 -28.54
C TYR A 288 5.08 12.35 -28.32
N ARG A 289 4.39 12.84 -29.36
CA ARG A 289 3.52 14.03 -29.26
C ARG A 289 2.38 13.83 -28.25
N GLN A 290 1.77 12.65 -28.22
CA GLN A 290 0.68 12.34 -27.29
C GLN A 290 1.15 12.28 -25.83
N LEU A 291 2.28 11.61 -25.55
CA LEU A 291 2.85 11.47 -24.22
C LEU A 291 3.42 12.81 -23.69
N HIS A 292 3.96 13.64 -24.56
CA HIS A 292 4.38 15.02 -24.22
C HIS A 292 3.18 15.97 -23.99
N GLY A 293 2.01 15.60 -24.51
CA GLY A 293 0.80 16.43 -24.52
C GLY A 293 0.15 16.67 -23.15
N LYS A 294 -0.60 17.78 -23.05
CA LYS A 294 -1.30 18.22 -21.83
C LYS A 294 -2.27 17.16 -21.27
N LYS A 295 -2.91 16.37 -22.14
CA LYS A 295 -3.87 15.33 -21.74
C LYS A 295 -3.21 14.24 -20.89
N VAL A 296 -2.08 13.68 -21.34
CA VAL A 296 -1.34 12.65 -20.59
C VAL A 296 -0.77 13.23 -19.30
N ARG A 297 -0.19 14.44 -19.35
CA ARG A 297 0.30 15.15 -18.17
C ARG A 297 -0.78 15.29 -17.09
N LYS A 298 -2.00 15.70 -17.47
CA LYS A 298 -3.13 15.84 -16.54
C LYS A 298 -3.57 14.51 -15.92
N ARG A 299 -3.56 13.42 -16.70
CA ARG A 299 -3.86 12.07 -16.17
C ARG A 299 -2.82 11.65 -15.15
N LEU A 300 -1.54 11.73 -15.49
CA LEU A 300 -0.46 11.31 -14.58
C LEU A 300 -0.36 12.22 -13.35
N SER A 301 -0.65 13.53 -13.46
CA SER A 301 -0.71 14.41 -12.29
C SER A 301 -1.87 14.06 -11.36
N ARG A 302 -3.03 13.67 -11.89
CA ARG A 302 -4.16 13.18 -11.08
C ARG A 302 -3.78 11.90 -10.35
N VAL A 303 -3.15 10.95 -11.05
CA VAL A 303 -2.64 9.72 -10.43
C VAL A 303 -1.66 10.04 -9.30
N SER A 304 -0.69 10.94 -9.51
CA SER A 304 0.23 11.39 -8.46
C SER A 304 -0.48 12.00 -7.25
N ALA A 305 -1.51 12.83 -7.49
CA ALA A 305 -2.29 13.43 -6.40
C ALA A 305 -3.06 12.38 -5.60
N GLU A 306 -3.68 11.41 -6.28
CA GLU A 306 -4.44 10.33 -5.63
C GLU A 306 -3.52 9.36 -4.86
N VAL A 307 -2.36 9.00 -5.40
CA VAL A 307 -1.37 8.14 -4.72
C VAL A 307 -0.79 8.78 -3.47
N ASN A 308 -0.61 10.10 -3.47
CA ASN A 308 -0.10 10.80 -2.29
C ASN A 308 -1.12 10.88 -1.14
N ARG A 309 -2.40 10.60 -1.41
CA ARG A 309 -3.49 10.65 -0.44
C ARG A 309 -4.42 9.45 -0.60
N ILE A 310 -3.89 8.25 -0.37
CA ILE A 310 -4.67 7.03 -0.50
C ILE A 310 -5.82 7.01 0.51
N GLU A 311 -7.02 6.81 -0.01
CA GLU A 311 -8.22 6.64 0.80
C GLU A 311 -8.50 5.16 1.03
N TRP A 312 -8.18 4.69 2.22
CA TRP A 312 -8.55 3.35 2.66
C TRP A 312 -10.04 3.26 3.03
N LYS A 313 -10.63 2.07 2.95
CA LYS A 313 -11.98 1.85 3.48
C LYS A 313 -11.99 2.06 4.99
N ARG A 314 -13.14 2.55 5.50
CA ARG A 314 -13.34 2.94 6.92
C ARG A 314 -12.77 1.90 7.89
N GLN A 315 -13.10 0.61 7.72
CA GLN A 315 -12.63 -0.45 8.61
C GLN A 315 -11.10 -0.55 8.73
N TYR A 316 -10.35 -0.23 7.66
CA TYR A 316 -8.89 -0.25 7.67
C TYR A 316 -8.28 1.08 8.12
N SER A 317 -8.94 2.20 7.82
CA SER A 317 -8.52 3.51 8.35
C SER A 317 -8.56 3.53 9.88
N TRP A 318 -9.63 2.96 10.46
CA TRP A 318 -9.85 2.93 11.92
C TRP A 318 -9.25 1.71 12.62
N GLY A 319 -9.19 0.56 11.95
CA GLY A 319 -8.71 -0.69 12.56
C GLY A 319 -7.29 -1.13 12.15
N GLY A 320 -6.68 -0.39 11.22
CA GLY A 320 -5.48 -0.81 10.49
C GLY A 320 -5.75 -2.01 9.56
N LEU A 321 -4.72 -2.47 8.85
CA LEU A 321 -4.77 -3.65 7.99
C LEU A 321 -3.87 -4.76 8.57
N PRO A 322 -4.45 -5.84 9.13
CA PRO A 322 -3.66 -6.98 9.58
C PRO A 322 -2.93 -7.68 8.42
N ALA A 323 -1.66 -8.05 8.62
CA ALA A 323 -0.86 -8.76 7.63
C ALA A 323 -1.51 -10.07 7.15
N GLY A 324 -2.19 -10.81 8.04
CA GLY A 324 -2.91 -12.03 7.66
C GLY A 324 -4.04 -11.81 6.64
N ILE A 325 -4.64 -10.61 6.59
CA ILE A 325 -5.63 -10.27 5.56
C ILE A 325 -4.95 -10.04 4.20
N VAL A 326 -3.75 -9.45 4.21
CA VAL A 326 -2.92 -9.27 3.01
C VAL A 326 -2.50 -10.63 2.45
N GLN A 327 -2.02 -11.53 3.31
CA GLN A 327 -1.67 -12.90 2.93
C GLN A 327 -2.88 -13.67 2.38
N LYS A 328 -4.02 -13.63 3.07
CA LYS A 328 -5.25 -14.31 2.62
C LYS A 328 -5.67 -13.83 1.23
N ARG A 329 -5.51 -12.54 0.96
CA ARG A 329 -5.78 -11.98 -0.37
C ARG A 329 -4.80 -12.51 -1.42
N PHE A 330 -3.51 -12.53 -1.12
CA PHE A 330 -2.50 -13.06 -2.02
C PHE A 330 -2.80 -14.53 -2.36
N ASN A 331 -3.01 -15.38 -1.35
CA ASN A 331 -3.37 -16.79 -1.53
C ASN A 331 -4.65 -16.98 -2.36
N GLY A 332 -5.65 -16.12 -2.15
CA GLY A 332 -6.87 -16.14 -2.96
C GLY A 332 -6.62 -15.82 -4.45
N MET A 333 -5.69 -14.92 -4.76
CA MET A 333 -5.30 -14.64 -6.15
C MET A 333 -4.50 -15.81 -6.76
N VAL A 334 -3.63 -16.45 -5.98
CA VAL A 334 -2.87 -17.64 -6.39
C VAL A 334 -3.82 -18.80 -6.71
N SER A 335 -4.75 -19.09 -5.79
CA SER A 335 -5.73 -20.17 -5.96
C SER A 335 -6.65 -19.94 -7.17
N ASP A 336 -7.13 -18.72 -7.39
CA ASP A 336 -7.94 -18.39 -8.57
C ASP A 336 -7.18 -18.60 -9.89
N ILE A 337 -5.88 -18.34 -9.93
CA ILE A 337 -5.07 -18.58 -11.13
C ILE A 337 -4.86 -20.07 -11.36
N TYR A 338 -4.49 -20.84 -10.32
CA TYR A 338 -4.33 -22.29 -10.49
C TYR A 338 -5.63 -22.98 -10.91
N ALA A 339 -6.77 -22.55 -10.36
CA ALA A 339 -8.07 -23.06 -10.78
C ALA A 339 -8.36 -22.75 -12.26
N ARG A 340 -8.04 -21.53 -12.72
CA ARG A 340 -8.21 -21.13 -14.13
C ARG A 340 -7.25 -21.86 -15.05
N LEU A 341 -5.98 -22.03 -14.65
CA LEU A 341 -5.00 -22.80 -15.42
C LEU A 341 -5.44 -24.26 -15.59
N GLY A 342 -5.96 -24.89 -14.53
CA GLY A 342 -6.46 -26.27 -14.60
C GLY A 342 -7.70 -26.42 -15.49
N ALA A 343 -8.44 -25.34 -15.74
CA ALA A 343 -9.62 -25.31 -16.61
C ALA A 343 -9.37 -24.59 -17.96
N LEU A 344 -8.13 -24.18 -18.23
CA LEU A 344 -7.81 -23.36 -19.39
C LEU A 344 -7.80 -24.23 -20.66
N HIS A 345 -8.69 -23.90 -21.58
CA HIS A 345 -8.60 -24.33 -22.97
C HIS A 345 -7.74 -23.33 -23.73
N ILE A 346 -6.62 -23.79 -24.29
CA ILE A 346 -5.62 -22.91 -24.94
C ILE A 346 -6.22 -22.24 -26.19
N GLU A 347 -7.23 -22.86 -26.79
CA GLU A 347 -8.02 -22.35 -27.92
C GLU A 347 -8.75 -21.04 -27.57
N ASP A 348 -9.15 -20.86 -26.30
CA ASP A 348 -9.83 -19.65 -25.83
C ASP A 348 -8.82 -18.51 -25.69
N ALA A 349 -8.78 -17.64 -26.70
CA ALA A 349 -7.88 -16.50 -26.75
C ALA A 349 -8.11 -15.49 -25.61
N GLU A 350 -9.37 -15.25 -25.26
CA GLU A 350 -9.75 -14.29 -24.21
C GLU A 350 -9.37 -14.80 -22.82
N GLU A 351 -9.63 -16.08 -22.53
CA GLU A 351 -9.25 -16.67 -21.25
C GLU A 351 -7.73 -16.85 -21.15
N THR A 352 -7.05 -17.26 -22.23
CA THR A 352 -5.57 -17.32 -22.27
C THR A 352 -4.95 -15.96 -21.93
N HIS A 353 -5.43 -14.90 -22.57
CA HIS A 353 -4.98 -13.53 -22.28
C HIS A 353 -5.30 -13.12 -20.84
N THR A 354 -6.48 -13.49 -20.33
CA THR A 354 -6.91 -13.20 -18.97
C THR A 354 -6.04 -13.90 -17.93
N VAL A 355 -5.75 -15.18 -18.10
CA VAL A 355 -4.86 -15.96 -17.23
C VAL A 355 -3.46 -15.36 -17.22
N ARG A 356 -2.88 -15.08 -18.40
CA ARG A 356 -1.55 -14.44 -18.50
C ARG A 356 -1.49 -13.11 -17.76
N LYS A 357 -2.53 -12.28 -17.90
CA LYS A 357 -2.64 -10.99 -17.20
C LYS A 357 -2.77 -11.15 -15.70
N ARG A 358 -3.49 -12.17 -15.21
CA ARG A 358 -3.60 -12.48 -13.78
C ARG A 358 -2.29 -13.03 -13.21
N ALA A 359 -1.59 -13.91 -13.93
CA ALA A 359 -0.25 -14.39 -13.55
C ALA A 359 0.72 -13.22 -13.35
N LYS A 360 0.75 -12.27 -14.29
CA LYS A 360 1.51 -11.01 -14.16
C LYS A 360 1.18 -10.26 -12.88
N ARG A 361 -0.11 -10.16 -12.53
CA ARG A 361 -0.53 -9.47 -11.31
C ARG A 361 -0.05 -10.16 -10.04
N VAL A 362 -0.14 -11.49 -9.98
CA VAL A 362 0.34 -12.24 -8.80
C VAL A 362 1.85 -12.15 -8.68
N ARG A 363 2.61 -12.33 -9.78
CA ARG A 363 4.06 -12.13 -9.80
C ARG A 363 4.47 -10.73 -9.31
N TYR A 364 3.80 -9.68 -9.78
CA TYR A 364 4.10 -8.32 -9.32
C TYR A 364 3.69 -8.08 -7.86
N ALA A 365 2.59 -8.66 -7.39
CA ALA A 365 2.23 -8.57 -5.97
C ALA A 365 3.27 -9.29 -5.09
N ALA A 366 3.68 -10.50 -5.48
CA ALA A 366 4.68 -11.29 -4.79
C ALA A 366 6.02 -10.56 -4.64
N THR A 367 6.52 -10.00 -5.75
CA THR A 367 7.81 -9.29 -5.76
C THR A 367 7.76 -7.94 -5.04
N GLN A 368 6.70 -7.16 -5.22
CA GLN A 368 6.64 -5.79 -4.68
C GLN A 368 6.18 -5.73 -3.23
N PHE A 369 5.38 -6.69 -2.77
CA PHE A 369 4.90 -6.80 -1.39
C PHE A 369 5.57 -7.93 -0.61
N ALA A 370 6.74 -8.42 -1.05
CA ALA A 370 7.47 -9.51 -0.40
C ALA A 370 7.62 -9.32 1.12
N ASP A 371 7.92 -8.10 1.56
CA ASP A 371 8.09 -7.74 2.98
C ASP A 371 6.82 -7.93 3.84
N MET A 372 5.65 -8.08 3.21
CA MET A 372 4.34 -8.24 3.87
C MET A 372 3.73 -9.63 3.68
N LEU A 373 4.39 -10.47 2.88
CA LEU A 373 3.93 -11.81 2.53
C LEU A 373 4.82 -12.86 3.17
N THR A 374 4.36 -14.10 3.19
CA THR A 374 5.15 -15.25 3.63
C THR A 374 6.21 -15.63 2.60
N ALA A 375 7.20 -16.43 3.03
CA ALA A 375 8.37 -16.77 2.21
C ALA A 375 8.03 -17.51 0.89
N ASP A 376 6.91 -18.25 0.87
CA ASP A 376 6.36 -18.92 -0.32
C ASP A 376 5.99 -17.95 -1.45
N ALA A 377 5.83 -16.65 -1.18
CA ALA A 377 5.58 -15.65 -2.21
C ALA A 377 6.70 -15.62 -3.26
N ALA A 378 7.95 -15.89 -2.88
CA ALA A 378 9.07 -15.97 -3.82
C ALA A 378 8.88 -17.14 -4.80
N ASP A 379 8.57 -18.33 -4.29
CA ASP A 379 8.32 -19.52 -5.12
C ASP A 379 7.12 -19.32 -6.04
N VAL A 380 6.05 -18.72 -5.53
CA VAL A 380 4.88 -18.34 -6.33
C VAL A 380 5.27 -17.35 -7.44
N SER A 381 6.16 -16.40 -7.17
CA SER A 381 6.64 -15.47 -8.19
C SER A 381 7.32 -16.19 -9.34
N VAL A 382 8.16 -17.19 -9.05
CA VAL A 382 8.85 -18.02 -10.04
C VAL A 382 7.84 -18.84 -10.84
N ALA A 383 6.93 -19.55 -10.17
CA ALA A 383 5.89 -20.32 -10.84
C ALA A 383 5.00 -19.44 -11.76
N MET A 384 4.66 -18.23 -11.32
CA MET A 384 3.89 -17.29 -12.14
C MET A 384 4.70 -16.72 -13.32
N GLU A 385 6.02 -16.71 -13.27
CA GLU A 385 6.89 -16.37 -14.40
C GLU A 385 6.86 -17.46 -15.46
N GLU A 386 7.00 -18.73 -15.07
CA GLU A 386 6.89 -19.88 -15.99
C GLU A 386 5.54 -19.93 -16.71
N VAL A 387 4.44 -19.66 -15.99
CA VAL A 387 3.10 -19.53 -16.59
C VAL A 387 3.04 -18.38 -17.60
N GLN A 388 3.70 -17.26 -17.31
CA GLN A 388 3.72 -16.11 -18.22
C GLN A 388 4.49 -16.40 -19.49
N ASP A 389 5.60 -17.11 -19.38
CA ASP A 389 6.47 -17.45 -20.50
C ASP A 389 5.80 -18.49 -21.40
N SER A 390 5.19 -19.52 -20.80
CA SER A 390 4.44 -20.56 -21.51
C SER A 390 3.27 -19.99 -22.32
N LEU A 391 2.51 -19.04 -21.75
CA LEU A 391 1.41 -18.38 -22.45
C LEU A 391 1.85 -17.17 -23.29
N GLY A 392 3.11 -16.75 -23.14
CA GLY A 392 3.68 -15.55 -23.75
C GLY A 392 3.74 -15.69 -25.27
N ALA A 393 4.45 -16.72 -25.73
CA ALA A 393 4.65 -16.99 -27.16
C ALA A 393 3.32 -17.11 -27.92
N LEU A 394 2.31 -17.79 -27.34
CA LEU A 394 1.00 -17.92 -27.98
C LEU A 394 0.25 -16.59 -28.06
N CYS A 395 0.26 -15.80 -26.98
CA CYS A 395 -0.35 -14.46 -27.01
C CYS A 395 0.33 -13.55 -28.04
N ASP A 396 1.66 -13.62 -28.13
CA ASP A 396 2.43 -12.74 -29.01
C ASP A 396 2.23 -13.19 -30.49
N ALA A 397 2.20 -14.49 -30.78
CA ALA A 397 1.87 -15.01 -32.11
C ALA A 397 0.46 -14.60 -32.59
N ARG A 398 -0.55 -14.62 -31.72
CA ARG A 398 -1.91 -14.15 -32.04
C ARG A 398 -1.91 -12.66 -32.42
N VAL A 399 -1.19 -11.83 -31.66
CA VAL A 399 -1.04 -10.39 -31.94
C VAL A 399 -0.30 -10.16 -33.25
N ASN A 400 0.74 -10.96 -33.55
CA ASN A 400 1.49 -10.87 -34.80
C ASN A 400 0.60 -11.16 -36.03
N VAL A 401 -0.30 -12.15 -35.95
CA VAL A 401 -1.29 -12.43 -37.01
C VAL A 401 -2.18 -11.20 -37.26
N GLU A 402 -2.77 -10.63 -36.21
CA GLU A 402 -3.63 -9.44 -36.32
C GLU A 402 -2.89 -8.22 -36.91
N ILE A 403 -1.62 -8.01 -36.53
CA ILE A 403 -0.82 -6.89 -37.05
C ILE A 403 -0.62 -7.01 -38.56
N VAL A 404 -0.37 -8.23 -39.06
CA VAL A 404 -0.13 -8.48 -40.49
C VAL A 404 -1.43 -8.33 -41.30
N ASP A 405 -2.57 -8.78 -40.78
CA ASP A 405 -3.88 -8.59 -41.42
C ASP A 405 -4.18 -7.09 -41.66
N ASP A 406 -3.76 -6.23 -40.73
CA ASP A 406 -3.91 -4.77 -40.82
C ASP A 406 -2.73 -4.06 -41.52
N PHE A 407 -1.72 -4.79 -42.00
CA PHE A 407 -0.52 -4.18 -42.56
C PHE A 407 -0.74 -3.68 -44.00
N PRO A 408 -0.38 -2.43 -44.33
CA PRO A 408 -0.54 -1.92 -45.68
C PRO A 408 0.45 -2.60 -46.64
N VAL A 409 -0.09 -3.39 -47.56
CA VAL A 409 0.67 -4.15 -48.58
C VAL A 409 0.93 -3.36 -49.87
N VAL A 410 0.29 -2.20 -50.03
CA VAL A 410 0.41 -1.38 -51.25
C VAL A 410 1.84 -0.86 -51.40
N GLY A 411 2.48 -1.16 -52.53
CA GLY A 411 3.83 -0.73 -52.84
C GLY A 411 4.94 -1.67 -52.36
N LEU A 412 4.59 -2.82 -51.76
CA LEU A 412 5.56 -3.88 -51.47
C LEU A 412 5.93 -4.65 -52.75
N SER A 413 7.19 -5.08 -52.83
CA SER A 413 7.68 -6.00 -53.86
C SER A 413 7.06 -7.39 -53.69
N GLU A 414 7.11 -8.23 -54.73
CA GLU A 414 6.67 -9.63 -54.61
C GLU A 414 7.48 -10.40 -53.56
N SER A 415 8.78 -10.12 -53.41
CA SER A 415 9.62 -10.70 -52.36
C SER A 415 9.18 -10.25 -50.96
N ALA A 416 8.92 -8.96 -50.76
CA ALA A 416 8.40 -8.44 -49.50
C ALA A 416 7.04 -9.05 -49.12
N LEU A 417 6.15 -9.26 -50.10
CA LEU A 417 4.87 -9.92 -49.87
C LEU A 417 5.06 -11.39 -49.47
N ARG A 418 5.98 -12.10 -50.13
CA ARG A 418 6.31 -13.50 -49.76
C ARG A 418 6.80 -13.59 -48.34
N ASP A 419 7.75 -12.73 -47.94
CA ASP A 419 8.33 -12.78 -46.60
C ASP A 419 7.31 -12.41 -45.52
N LEU A 420 6.46 -11.42 -45.78
CA LEU A 420 5.36 -11.05 -44.88
C LEU A 420 4.36 -12.19 -44.71
N MET A 421 4.02 -12.89 -45.79
CA MET A 421 3.14 -14.06 -45.75
C MET A 421 3.80 -15.27 -45.09
N GLU A 422 5.11 -15.45 -45.25
CA GLU A 422 5.84 -16.50 -44.52
C GLU A 422 5.83 -16.24 -43.02
N PHE A 423 6.05 -14.98 -42.61
CA PHE A 423 5.93 -14.57 -41.21
C PHE A 423 4.50 -14.79 -40.68
N TYR A 424 3.48 -14.46 -41.46
CA TYR A 424 2.08 -14.72 -41.14
C TYR A 424 1.81 -16.21 -40.92
N GLU A 425 2.16 -17.05 -41.90
CA GLU A 425 1.92 -18.50 -41.84
C GLU A 425 2.71 -19.15 -40.72
N LYS A 426 3.94 -18.70 -40.43
CA LYS A 426 4.71 -19.16 -39.27
C LYS A 426 3.96 -18.93 -37.95
N ASN A 427 3.48 -17.70 -37.73
CA ASN A 427 2.74 -17.35 -36.51
C ASN A 427 1.38 -18.08 -36.45
N ARG A 428 0.67 -18.17 -37.58
CA ARG A 428 -0.60 -18.89 -37.70
C ARG A 428 -0.43 -20.39 -37.41
N ARG A 429 0.59 -21.04 -37.97
CA ARG A 429 0.92 -22.44 -37.67
C ARG A 429 1.28 -22.64 -36.21
N PHE A 430 2.05 -21.72 -35.62
CA PHE A 430 2.37 -21.78 -34.19
C PHE A 430 1.11 -21.70 -33.32
N VAL A 431 0.17 -20.80 -33.65
CA VAL A 431 -1.14 -20.73 -32.98
C VAL A 431 -1.88 -22.05 -33.14
N LEU A 432 -2.04 -22.57 -34.36
CA LEU A 432 -2.77 -23.81 -34.63
C LEU A 432 -2.15 -25.03 -33.92
N ALA A 433 -0.83 -25.17 -33.96
CA ALA A 433 -0.11 -26.25 -33.29
C ALA A 433 -0.25 -26.17 -31.77
N SER A 434 -0.26 -24.95 -31.21
CA SER A 434 -0.46 -24.72 -29.78
C SER A 434 -1.91 -24.96 -29.33
N THR A 435 -2.88 -24.87 -30.24
CA THR A 435 -4.32 -25.05 -29.98
C THR A 435 -4.88 -26.38 -30.52
N GLY A 436 -4.01 -27.35 -30.85
CA GLY A 436 -4.43 -28.71 -31.26
C GLY A 436 -5.17 -28.82 -32.59
N GLY A 437 -5.01 -27.86 -33.52
CA GLY A 437 -5.63 -27.93 -34.84
C GLY A 437 -4.94 -28.95 -35.76
N ILE A 438 -5.54 -30.13 -35.92
CA ILE A 438 -5.21 -31.08 -37.00
C ILE A 438 -5.53 -30.38 -38.34
N GLU A 439 -4.55 -30.35 -39.25
CA GLU A 439 -4.70 -29.90 -40.63
C GLU A 439 -5.80 -30.70 -41.33
N ASP A 440 -6.83 -30.00 -41.83
CA ASP A 440 -7.67 -30.53 -42.90
C ASP A 440 -6.79 -30.68 -44.15
N ALA A 441 -6.76 -31.92 -44.66
CA ALA A 441 -6.05 -32.40 -45.83
C ALA A 441 -6.28 -31.54 -47.10
N PRO A 442 -5.36 -31.58 -48.08
CA PRO A 442 -5.40 -30.73 -49.26
C PRO A 442 -6.68 -30.95 -50.08
N ARG A 443 -7.30 -29.85 -50.51
CA ARG A 443 -8.36 -29.87 -51.53
C ARG A 443 -7.76 -30.40 -52.83
N GLY A 444 -8.20 -31.58 -53.24
CA GLY A 444 -7.95 -32.16 -54.56
C GLY A 444 -8.70 -31.46 -55.68
#